data_AF-A0A812PRD0-F1
#
_entry.id   AF-A0A812PRD0-F1
#
_cell.length_a   1.000
_cell.length_b   1.000
_cell.length_c   1.000
_cell.angle_alpha   90.00
_cell.angle_beta   90.00
_cell.angle_gamma   90.00
#
_symmetry.space_group_name_H-M   'P 1'
#
loop_
_entity.id
_entity.type
_entity.pdbx_description
1 polymer ?
#
loop_
_entity_poly.entity_id
_entity_poly.type
_entity_poly.pdbx_seq_one_letter_code
_entity_poly.pdbx_strand_id
1 'polypeptide(L)'
;MSSAHSRLAKALSTGGFDGKEPESSGRKKDKKKRKRSSSSSGGHTSQDEDYNDLMSIFALPPKEFNRGARQGRLDDLTCKQIAVSLSNVAPCVIASDLLAIGGEYEAMMNENCRRLRKSKDEKGKTDSVFEQVTAATGCWRARLGEVAQLLIGKNLTDVTISNAKNLADVTSLLKSLFKSHKRTRTSARFEVESMLARVGRLLEEHEEKKDRSRETHLDQRQADLNDREADLDAREKELRKLERELLAQQTSRPYRALCSTCGLHPCSRDHSCDAHKDGHHNCYWCHKEWKQTGFKSGGKARGAAAERGGKAS
;
A
#
# COMPACT_ATOMS: atom_id res chain seq x y z
N MET A 1 -39.83 19.14 52.72
CA MET A 1 -41.07 18.35 52.88
C MET A 1 -41.33 17.56 51.61
N SER A 2 -41.22 16.22 51.64
CA SER A 2 -41.39 15.38 50.44
C SER A 2 -42.86 15.20 50.04
N SER A 3 -43.15 15.09 48.74
CA SER A 3 -44.52 15.10 48.17
C SER A 3 -45.40 13.92 48.59
N ALA A 4 -44.83 12.89 49.23
CA ALA A 4 -45.58 11.83 49.90
C ALA A 4 -46.46 12.35 51.05
N HIS A 5 -45.99 13.34 51.82
CA HIS A 5 -46.72 13.85 52.99
C HIS A 5 -48.02 14.57 52.61
N SER A 6 -48.01 15.35 51.53
CA SER A 6 -49.20 16.05 51.02
C SER A 6 -50.27 15.11 50.46
N ARG A 7 -49.90 13.88 50.04
CA ARG A 7 -50.84 12.87 49.55
C ARG A 7 -51.52 12.12 50.70
N LEU A 8 -50.81 11.86 51.81
CA LEU A 8 -51.38 11.28 53.02
C LEU A 8 -52.36 12.22 53.72
N ALA A 9 -52.01 13.51 53.85
CA ALA A 9 -52.89 14.51 54.47
C ALA A 9 -54.27 14.64 53.77
N LYS A 10 -54.32 14.43 52.45
CA LYS A 10 -55.56 14.54 51.67
C LYS A 10 -56.42 13.27 51.70
N ALA A 11 -55.87 12.12 52.11
CA ALA A 11 -56.60 10.87 52.28
C ALA A 11 -57.24 10.71 53.67
N LEU A 12 -56.77 11.47 54.67
CA LEU A 12 -57.27 11.42 56.05
C LEU A 12 -58.35 12.48 56.36
N SER A 13 -58.62 13.40 55.42
CA SER A 13 -59.53 14.55 55.63
C SER A 13 -60.97 14.32 55.15
N THR A 14 -61.34 13.12 54.72
CA THR A 14 -62.69 12.79 54.23
C THR A 14 -63.33 11.67 55.04
N GLY A 15 -63.71 11.99 56.27
CA GLY A 15 -64.67 11.23 57.08
C GLY A 15 -65.85 12.14 57.42
N GLY A 16 -67.03 11.84 56.87
CA GLY A 16 -68.24 12.63 57.05
C GLY A 16 -69.42 11.90 56.42
N PHE A 17 -70.33 11.40 57.25
CA PHE A 17 -71.37 10.42 56.92
C PHE A 17 -72.75 11.08 56.97
N ASP A 18 -73.50 10.98 55.87
CA ASP A 18 -74.97 10.89 55.76
C ASP A 18 -75.31 11.00 54.25
N GLY A 19 -76.31 10.33 53.67
CA GLY A 19 -77.29 9.41 54.26
C GLY A 19 -78.56 9.39 53.40
N LYS A 20 -78.64 8.50 52.39
CA LYS A 20 -79.89 8.07 51.71
C LYS A 20 -79.67 6.94 50.68
N GLU A 21 -80.19 5.76 51.02
CA GLU A 21 -80.67 4.72 50.10
C GLU A 21 -82.14 5.03 49.68
N PRO A 22 -82.82 4.26 48.80
CA PRO A 22 -82.47 2.96 48.19
C PRO A 22 -82.32 3.09 46.63
N GLU A 23 -82.37 2.09 45.74
CA GLU A 23 -82.88 0.70 45.81
C GLU A 23 -82.15 -0.28 44.82
N SER A 24 -82.77 -1.43 44.53
CA SER A 24 -82.28 -2.56 43.72
C SER A 24 -82.32 -2.32 42.19
N SER A 25 -81.79 -3.17 41.29
CA SER A 25 -81.47 -4.61 41.35
C SER A 25 -80.47 -5.03 40.24
N GLY A 26 -79.89 -6.25 40.31
CA GLY A 26 -79.17 -6.82 39.16
C GLY A 26 -77.96 -7.72 39.46
N ARG A 27 -78.17 -8.93 40.01
CA ARG A 27 -77.10 -9.93 40.16
C ARG A 27 -76.64 -10.49 38.80
N LYS A 28 -75.33 -10.53 38.54
CA LYS A 28 -74.70 -11.71 37.90
C LYS A 28 -73.25 -11.90 38.38
N LYS A 29 -72.92 -13.14 38.70
CA LYS A 29 -71.75 -13.57 39.48
C LYS A 29 -70.95 -14.54 38.63
N ASP A 30 -69.80 -14.11 38.11
CA ASP A 30 -68.93 -14.98 37.32
C ASP A 30 -67.58 -15.28 37.99
N LYS A 31 -67.16 -16.54 37.85
CA LYS A 31 -66.31 -17.24 38.81
C LYS A 31 -64.87 -17.35 38.29
N LYS A 32 -64.01 -16.39 38.64
CA LYS A 32 -62.58 -16.34 38.25
C LYS A 32 -61.82 -17.58 38.73
N LYS A 33 -61.71 -18.63 37.89
CA LYS A 33 -60.86 -19.80 38.14
C LYS A 33 -59.39 -19.36 38.25
N ARG A 34 -58.70 -19.80 39.29
CA ARG A 34 -57.26 -19.61 39.50
C ARG A 34 -56.50 -20.28 38.35
N LYS A 35 -55.62 -19.54 37.64
CA LYS A 35 -54.61 -20.16 36.78
C LYS A 35 -53.61 -20.91 37.66
N ARG A 36 -53.40 -22.18 37.37
CA ARG A 36 -52.44 -23.06 38.05
C ARG A 36 -51.15 -22.99 37.24
N SER A 37 -50.10 -22.40 37.79
CA SER A 37 -48.80 -22.26 37.11
C SER A 37 -48.14 -23.64 37.03
N SER A 38 -48.12 -24.25 35.85
CA SER A 38 -47.28 -25.42 35.57
C SER A 38 -45.93 -24.93 35.05
N SER A 39 -44.92 -25.00 35.92
CA SER A 39 -43.52 -24.74 35.58
C SER A 39 -42.98 -25.85 34.67
N SER A 40 -42.90 -25.59 33.37
CA SER A 40 -42.15 -26.42 32.43
C SER A 40 -40.71 -25.93 32.35
N SER A 41 -39.82 -26.60 33.07
CA SER A 41 -38.37 -26.45 32.91
C SER A 41 -37.95 -26.95 31.52
N GLY A 42 -37.53 -26.03 30.65
CA GLY A 42 -36.89 -26.32 29.37
C GLY A 42 -35.68 -25.40 29.22
N GLY A 43 -34.48 -25.98 29.17
CA GLY A 43 -33.24 -25.20 29.28
C GLY A 43 -32.88 -24.45 28.00
N HIS A 44 -32.68 -23.14 28.11
CA HIS A 44 -31.87 -22.31 27.21
C HIS A 44 -31.57 -20.92 27.83
N THR A 45 -31.23 -20.87 29.12
CA THR A 45 -31.21 -19.62 29.91
C THR A 45 -30.09 -18.63 29.58
N SER A 46 -29.01 -19.04 28.91
CA SER A 46 -27.88 -18.13 28.65
C SER A 46 -28.21 -16.99 27.68
N GLN A 47 -29.11 -17.21 26.72
CA GLN A 47 -29.36 -16.21 25.68
C GLN A 47 -30.33 -15.11 26.14
N ASP A 48 -31.23 -15.40 27.09
CA ASP A 48 -32.15 -14.40 27.64
C ASP A 48 -31.45 -13.42 28.60
N GLU A 49 -30.40 -13.86 29.31
CA GLU A 49 -29.61 -12.97 30.18
C GLU A 49 -28.82 -11.93 29.37
N ASP A 50 -28.10 -12.35 28.33
CA ASP A 50 -27.39 -11.46 27.38
C ASP A 50 -28.32 -10.37 26.79
N TYR A 51 -29.57 -10.73 26.47
CA TYR A 51 -30.53 -9.75 25.95
C TYR A 51 -30.97 -8.75 27.02
N ASN A 52 -31.23 -9.18 28.26
CA ASN A 52 -31.65 -8.28 29.34
C ASN A 52 -30.60 -7.21 29.66
N ASP A 53 -29.31 -7.55 29.65
CA ASP A 53 -28.23 -6.58 29.84
C ASP A 53 -28.20 -5.55 28.71
N LEU A 54 -28.38 -5.98 27.46
CA LEU A 54 -28.50 -5.06 26.32
C LEU A 54 -29.77 -4.19 26.38
N MET A 55 -30.89 -4.68 26.95
CA MET A 55 -32.08 -3.85 27.21
C MET A 55 -31.73 -2.69 28.15
N SER A 56 -30.94 -2.98 29.19
CA SER A 56 -30.47 -2.01 30.18
C SER A 56 -29.55 -0.97 29.54
N ILE A 57 -28.52 -1.41 28.81
CA ILE A 57 -27.51 -0.54 28.19
C ILE A 57 -28.11 0.45 27.19
N PHE A 58 -29.02 -0.01 26.31
CA PHE A 58 -29.64 0.86 25.30
C PHE A 58 -30.95 1.53 25.77
N ALA A 59 -31.41 1.24 26.99
CA ALA A 59 -32.67 1.67 27.58
C ALA A 59 -33.87 1.45 26.63
N LEU A 60 -33.96 0.26 26.04
CA LEU A 60 -35.01 -0.11 25.09
C LEU A 60 -36.21 -0.77 25.80
N PRO A 61 -37.44 -0.26 25.64
CA PRO A 61 -38.64 -0.93 26.14
C PRO A 61 -38.82 -2.33 25.54
N PRO A 62 -39.37 -3.32 26.29
CA PRO A 62 -39.62 -4.68 25.76
C PRO A 62 -40.43 -4.74 24.47
N LYS A 63 -41.27 -3.73 24.22
CA LYS A 63 -42.08 -3.62 23.00
C LYS A 63 -41.24 -3.36 21.74
N GLU A 64 -40.10 -2.68 21.88
CA GLU A 64 -39.21 -2.30 20.76
C GLU A 64 -38.29 -3.45 20.32
N PHE A 65 -38.31 -4.60 21.01
CA PHE A 65 -37.64 -5.84 20.56
C PHE A 65 -38.44 -6.60 19.49
N ASN A 66 -39.70 -6.22 19.26
CA ASN A 66 -40.52 -6.74 18.17
C ASN A 66 -40.41 -5.83 16.96
N ARG A 67 -40.28 -6.42 15.77
CA ARG A 67 -40.24 -5.67 14.51
C ARG A 67 -41.64 -5.21 14.12
N GLY A 68 -41.77 -3.95 13.71
CA GLY A 68 -43.00 -3.43 13.14
C GLY A 68 -43.25 -4.01 11.74
N ALA A 69 -44.52 -4.26 11.38
CA ALA A 69 -44.89 -4.90 10.11
C ALA A 69 -44.40 -4.16 8.84
N ARG A 70 -44.01 -2.88 8.96
CA ARG A 70 -43.48 -2.06 7.85
C ARG A 70 -41.96 -2.13 7.68
N GLN A 71 -41.21 -2.68 8.63
CA GLN A 71 -39.74 -2.63 8.64
C GLN A 71 -39.14 -3.76 7.79
N GLY A 72 -39.25 -3.69 6.46
CA GLY A 72 -38.81 -4.76 5.55
C GLY A 72 -37.29 -4.94 5.47
N ARG A 73 -36.51 -3.89 5.76
CA ARG A 73 -35.05 -3.83 5.63
C ARG A 73 -34.38 -3.43 6.94
N LEU A 74 -33.06 -3.63 7.01
CA LEU A 74 -32.27 -3.33 8.20
C LEU A 74 -32.20 -1.82 8.50
N ASP A 75 -32.26 -0.97 7.48
CA ASP A 75 -32.35 0.49 7.62
C ASP A 75 -33.73 1.00 8.07
N ASP A 76 -34.78 0.16 8.05
CA ASP A 76 -36.08 0.53 8.63
C ASP A 76 -36.09 0.45 10.18
N LEU A 77 -35.07 -0.18 10.78
CA LEU A 77 -34.91 -0.29 12.23
C LEU A 77 -34.47 1.03 12.87
N THR A 78 -34.89 1.29 14.11
CA THR A 78 -34.34 2.42 14.87
C THR A 78 -32.85 2.21 15.12
N CYS A 79 -32.08 3.29 15.27
CA CYS A 79 -30.63 3.18 15.45
C CYS A 79 -30.25 2.34 16.70
N LYS A 80 -31.07 2.40 17.77
CA LYS A 80 -30.96 1.51 18.92
C LYS A 80 -31.21 0.03 18.59
N GLN A 81 -32.25 -0.30 17.80
CA GLN A 81 -32.53 -1.66 17.34
C GLN A 81 -31.37 -2.22 16.48
N ILE A 82 -30.78 -1.37 15.63
CA ILE A 82 -29.59 -1.72 14.83
C ILE A 82 -28.40 -1.96 15.76
N ALA A 83 -28.13 -1.07 16.73
CA ALA A 83 -27.01 -1.19 17.66
C ALA A 83 -27.08 -2.49 18.50
N VAL A 84 -28.25 -2.84 19.06
CA VAL A 84 -28.47 -4.13 19.75
C VAL A 84 -28.28 -5.34 18.82
N SER A 85 -28.69 -5.21 17.57
CA SER A 85 -28.50 -6.29 16.59
C SER A 85 -27.01 -6.46 16.23
N LEU A 86 -26.24 -5.37 16.16
CA LEU A 86 -24.81 -5.38 15.83
C LEU A 86 -23.91 -5.78 17.00
N SER A 87 -24.17 -5.33 18.24
CA SER A 87 -23.37 -5.70 19.42
C SER A 87 -23.31 -7.21 19.64
N ASN A 88 -24.37 -7.93 19.25
CA ASN A 88 -24.43 -9.38 19.31
C ASN A 88 -23.68 -10.10 18.18
N VAL A 89 -23.31 -9.43 17.08
CA VAL A 89 -22.76 -10.08 15.87
C VAL A 89 -21.28 -10.41 16.01
N ALA A 90 -20.51 -9.51 16.60
CA ALA A 90 -19.06 -9.63 16.71
C ALA A 90 -18.59 -9.28 18.13
N PRO A 91 -17.84 -10.18 18.82
CA PRO A 91 -17.37 -9.94 20.19
C PRO A 91 -16.46 -8.70 20.38
N CYS A 92 -15.92 -8.16 19.29
CA CYS A 92 -15.08 -6.97 19.29
C CYS A 92 -15.85 -5.65 19.20
N VAL A 93 -17.19 -5.68 19.12
CA VAL A 93 -18.04 -4.49 19.07
C VAL A 93 -18.81 -4.38 20.37
N ILE A 94 -18.25 -3.64 21.33
CA ILE A 94 -18.83 -3.50 22.65
C ILE A 94 -20.07 -2.60 22.55
N ALA A 95 -21.14 -2.96 23.27
CA ALA A 95 -22.38 -2.19 23.30
C ALA A 95 -22.17 -0.75 23.79
N SER A 96 -21.22 -0.54 24.72
CA SER A 96 -20.78 0.79 25.17
C SER A 96 -20.27 1.67 24.03
N ASP A 97 -19.53 1.08 23.09
CA ASP A 97 -18.84 1.83 22.04
C ASP A 97 -19.86 2.29 21.00
N LEU A 98 -20.82 1.42 20.65
CA LEU A 98 -21.97 1.77 19.81
C LEU A 98 -22.85 2.86 20.45
N LEU A 99 -22.93 2.89 21.78
CA LEU A 99 -23.65 3.94 22.53
C LEU A 99 -22.84 5.26 22.57
N ALA A 100 -21.54 5.21 22.81
CA ALA A 100 -20.65 6.37 22.83
C ALA A 100 -20.53 7.06 21.46
N ILE A 101 -20.60 6.29 20.36
CA ILE A 101 -20.54 6.79 18.98
C ILE A 101 -21.74 7.69 18.58
N GLY A 102 -22.83 7.72 19.37
CA GLY A 102 -23.94 8.68 19.15
C GLY A 102 -25.22 8.51 19.98
N GLY A 103 -25.38 7.40 20.71
CA GLY A 103 -26.59 7.11 21.48
C GLY A 103 -26.86 8.04 22.67
N GLU A 104 -25.83 8.49 23.38
CA GLU A 104 -26.01 9.47 24.48
C GLU A 104 -26.52 10.82 23.98
N TYR A 105 -25.97 11.30 22.86
CA TYR A 105 -26.38 12.55 22.23
C TYR A 105 -27.81 12.48 21.66
N GLU A 106 -28.17 11.37 21.00
CA GLU A 106 -29.54 11.14 20.52
C GLU A 106 -30.54 11.04 21.68
N ALA A 107 -30.19 10.36 22.77
CA ALA A 107 -31.03 10.26 23.96
C ALA A 107 -31.25 11.63 24.63
N MET A 108 -30.19 12.44 24.74
CA MET A 108 -30.25 13.81 25.26
C MET A 108 -31.16 14.69 24.39
N MET A 109 -31.00 14.65 23.06
CA MET A 109 -31.80 15.47 22.15
C MET A 109 -33.27 15.04 22.10
N ASN A 110 -33.57 13.73 22.18
CA ASN A 110 -34.93 13.24 22.30
C ASN A 110 -35.62 13.69 23.61
N GLU A 111 -34.89 13.68 24.72
CA GLU A 111 -35.41 14.16 26.00
C GLU A 111 -35.61 15.69 25.99
N ASN A 112 -34.70 16.45 25.40
CA ASN A 112 -34.87 17.89 25.18
C ASN A 112 -36.11 18.19 24.30
N CYS A 113 -36.30 17.46 23.20
CA CYS A 113 -37.50 17.58 22.36
C CYS A 113 -38.79 17.25 23.14
N ARG A 114 -38.77 16.22 23.99
CA ARG A 114 -39.90 15.88 24.88
C ARG A 114 -40.20 16.93 25.94
N ARG A 115 -39.19 17.63 26.46
CA ARG A 115 -39.34 18.75 27.41
C ARG A 115 -39.95 19.96 26.70
N LEU A 116 -39.43 20.33 25.54
CA LEU A 116 -39.93 21.46 24.74
C LEU A 116 -41.38 21.26 24.27
N ARG A 117 -41.79 20.03 23.93
CA ARG A 117 -43.19 19.70 23.63
C ARG A 117 -44.14 19.83 24.84
N LYS A 118 -43.63 19.94 26.07
CA LYS A 118 -44.42 20.11 27.30
C LYS A 118 -44.47 21.57 27.76
N SER A 119 -43.47 22.38 27.44
CA SER A 119 -43.59 23.85 27.56
C SER A 119 -44.60 24.36 26.53
N LYS A 120 -45.49 25.26 26.94
CA LYS A 120 -46.47 25.90 26.04
C LYS A 120 -45.86 26.98 25.14
N ASP A 121 -44.60 27.35 25.36
CA ASP A 121 -43.92 28.44 24.68
C ASP A 121 -43.24 28.03 23.37
N GLU A 122 -43.33 28.96 22.40
CA GLU A 122 -42.58 29.04 21.14
C GLU A 122 -42.54 27.79 20.25
N LYS A 123 -43.56 27.74 19.39
CA LYS A 123 -43.68 26.87 18.21
C LYS A 123 -42.43 26.81 17.30
N GLY A 124 -41.58 27.84 17.31
CA GLY A 124 -40.31 27.85 16.55
C GLY A 124 -39.17 27.03 17.21
N LYS A 125 -39.15 26.92 18.54
CA LYS A 125 -38.12 26.14 19.26
C LYS A 125 -38.34 24.63 19.13
N THR A 126 -39.58 24.18 18.99
CA THR A 126 -39.90 22.76 18.80
C THR A 126 -39.39 22.23 17.46
N ASP A 127 -39.44 23.05 16.41
CA ASP A 127 -39.12 22.63 15.05
C ASP A 127 -37.61 22.53 14.85
N SER A 128 -36.84 23.51 15.34
CA SER A 128 -35.36 23.47 15.32
C SER A 128 -34.79 22.28 16.10
N VAL A 129 -35.34 21.95 17.28
CA VAL A 129 -34.87 20.77 18.03
C VAL A 129 -35.31 19.46 17.39
N PHE A 130 -36.46 19.42 16.71
CA PHE A 130 -36.85 18.24 15.92
C PHE A 130 -35.93 18.02 14.71
N GLU A 131 -35.50 19.09 14.04
CA GLU A 131 -34.50 19.04 12.97
C GLU A 131 -33.14 18.56 13.49
N GLN A 132 -32.66 19.06 14.63
CA GLN A 132 -31.43 18.60 15.28
C GLN A 132 -31.48 17.11 15.67
N VAL A 133 -32.60 16.64 16.25
CA VAL A 133 -32.81 15.21 16.53
C VAL A 133 -32.74 14.40 15.23
N THR A 134 -33.43 14.84 14.18
CA THR A 134 -33.49 14.14 12.89
C THR A 134 -32.10 14.04 12.24
N ALA A 135 -31.33 15.13 12.26
CA ALA A 135 -29.95 15.16 11.78
C ALA A 135 -29.03 14.23 12.60
N ALA A 136 -29.14 14.24 13.94
CA ALA A 136 -28.36 13.37 14.82
C ALA A 136 -28.67 11.88 14.59
N THR A 137 -29.95 11.51 14.49
CA THR A 137 -30.39 10.14 14.15
C THR A 137 -29.88 9.72 12.76
N GLY A 138 -29.90 10.63 11.77
CA GLY A 138 -29.35 10.40 10.43
C GLY A 138 -27.84 10.11 10.45
N CYS A 139 -27.06 10.96 11.14
CA CYS A 139 -25.62 10.75 11.33
C CYS A 139 -25.31 9.44 12.05
N TRP A 140 -26.08 9.08 13.10
CA TRP A 140 -25.86 7.83 13.82
C TRP A 140 -26.21 6.61 12.95
N ARG A 141 -27.28 6.68 12.15
CA ARG A 141 -27.65 5.64 11.18
C ARG A 141 -26.57 5.42 10.12
N ALA A 142 -25.97 6.49 9.60
CA ALA A 142 -24.86 6.40 8.64
C ALA A 142 -23.66 5.66 9.25
N ARG A 143 -23.23 6.04 10.46
CA ARG A 143 -22.13 5.39 11.20
C ARG A 143 -22.42 3.92 11.52
N LEU A 144 -23.64 3.60 11.97
CA LEU A 144 -24.05 2.21 12.18
C LEU A 144 -24.06 1.41 10.86
N GLY A 145 -24.29 2.08 9.73
CA GLY A 145 -24.19 1.48 8.40
C GLY A 145 -22.76 1.16 7.99
N GLU A 146 -21.81 2.06 8.25
CA GLU A 146 -20.38 1.79 8.06
C GLU A 146 -19.92 0.62 8.93
N VAL A 147 -20.29 0.60 10.22
CA VAL A 147 -19.98 -0.53 11.13
C VAL A 147 -20.60 -1.83 10.63
N ALA A 148 -21.88 -1.82 10.23
CA ALA A 148 -22.52 -3.00 9.67
C ALA A 148 -21.81 -3.49 8.39
N GLN A 149 -21.48 -2.59 7.47
CA GLN A 149 -20.77 -2.90 6.23
C GLN A 149 -19.38 -3.48 6.48
N LEU A 150 -18.62 -2.95 7.45
CA LEU A 150 -17.32 -3.48 7.86
C LEU A 150 -17.40 -4.90 8.47
N LEU A 151 -18.50 -5.22 9.15
CA LEU A 151 -18.72 -6.55 9.75
C LEU A 151 -19.24 -7.57 8.73
N ILE A 152 -20.29 -7.22 7.98
CA ILE A 152 -21.07 -8.17 7.16
C ILE A 152 -20.77 -8.08 5.66
N GLY A 153 -19.98 -7.09 5.22
CA GLY A 153 -19.63 -6.86 3.82
C GLY A 153 -20.79 -6.36 2.95
N LYS A 154 -21.86 -5.80 3.52
CA LYS A 154 -23.04 -5.28 2.80
C LYS A 154 -23.58 -4.00 3.43
N ASN A 155 -24.15 -3.11 2.62
CA ASN A 155 -24.82 -1.91 3.11
C ASN A 155 -26.13 -2.29 3.83
N LEU A 156 -26.59 -1.47 4.78
CA LEU A 156 -27.84 -1.71 5.52
C LEU A 156 -29.05 -1.88 4.60
N THR A 157 -29.14 -1.04 3.56
CA THR A 157 -30.20 -0.99 2.56
C THR A 157 -30.40 -2.28 1.78
N ASP A 158 -29.34 -3.10 1.71
CA ASP A 158 -29.27 -4.31 0.92
C ASP A 158 -29.60 -5.56 1.76
N VAL A 159 -29.77 -5.40 3.08
CA VAL A 159 -30.10 -6.46 4.03
C VAL A 159 -31.60 -6.47 4.30
N THR A 160 -32.31 -7.32 3.55
CA THR A 160 -33.74 -7.59 3.75
C THR A 160 -33.97 -8.43 5.01
N ILE A 161 -34.86 -7.97 5.89
CA ILE A 161 -35.22 -8.62 7.17
C ILE A 161 -36.69 -9.07 7.23
N SER A 162 -37.41 -9.08 6.11
CA SER A 162 -38.86 -9.34 6.02
C SER A 162 -39.37 -10.58 6.77
N ASN A 163 -38.53 -11.61 6.96
CA ASN A 163 -38.88 -12.87 7.63
C ASN A 163 -38.59 -12.88 9.14
N ALA A 164 -37.76 -11.97 9.65
CA ALA A 164 -37.47 -11.83 11.08
C ALA A 164 -38.68 -11.25 11.81
N LYS A 165 -39.05 -11.74 13.00
CA LYS A 165 -40.16 -11.17 13.81
C LYS A 165 -39.64 -10.36 15.00
N ASN A 166 -38.48 -10.74 15.52
CA ASN A 166 -37.83 -10.10 16.67
C ASN A 166 -36.36 -9.74 16.34
N LEU A 167 -35.68 -9.01 17.24
CA LEU A 167 -34.27 -8.65 17.06
C LEU A 167 -33.29 -9.84 17.16
N ALA A 168 -33.68 -10.96 17.77
CA ALA A 168 -32.84 -12.17 17.82
C ALA A 168 -32.78 -12.89 16.46
N ASP A 169 -33.88 -12.87 15.69
CA ASP A 169 -33.90 -13.33 14.30
C ASP A 169 -33.00 -12.45 13.42
N VAL A 170 -33.06 -11.12 13.58
CA VAL A 170 -32.18 -10.15 12.89
C VAL A 170 -30.72 -10.38 13.27
N THR A 171 -30.43 -10.53 14.56
CA THR A 171 -29.10 -10.89 15.09
C THR A 171 -28.58 -12.18 14.46
N SER A 172 -29.43 -13.21 14.33
CA SER A 172 -29.06 -14.50 13.75
C SER A 172 -28.76 -14.40 12.25
N LEU A 173 -29.54 -13.60 11.51
CA LEU A 173 -29.26 -13.27 10.11
C LEU A 173 -27.91 -12.56 9.96
N LEU A 174 -27.65 -11.53 10.78
CA LEU A 174 -26.39 -10.79 10.75
C LEU A 174 -25.19 -11.65 11.14
N LYS A 175 -25.33 -12.54 12.15
CA LYS A 175 -24.32 -13.55 12.50
C LYS A 175 -24.00 -14.49 11.32
N SER A 176 -25.02 -14.87 10.53
CA SER A 176 -24.84 -15.68 9.33
C SER A 176 -24.09 -14.92 8.23
N LEU A 177 -24.48 -13.66 7.96
CA LEU A 177 -23.79 -12.78 7.01
C LEU A 177 -22.34 -12.51 7.42
N PHE A 178 -22.08 -12.19 8.69
CA PHE A 178 -20.74 -12.02 9.25
C PHE A 178 -19.87 -13.27 9.07
N LYS A 179 -20.40 -14.47 9.39
CA LYS A 179 -19.69 -15.75 9.16
C LYS A 179 -19.39 -15.99 7.68
N SER A 180 -20.32 -15.64 6.79
CA SER A 180 -20.13 -15.73 5.34
C SER A 180 -19.02 -14.77 4.86
N HIS A 181 -19.12 -13.48 5.22
CA HIS A 181 -18.13 -12.47 4.86
C HIS A 181 -16.73 -12.80 5.40
N LYS A 182 -16.64 -13.29 6.65
CA LYS A 182 -15.38 -13.76 7.24
C LYS A 182 -14.73 -14.88 6.42
N ARG A 183 -15.52 -15.87 5.95
CA ARG A 183 -15.03 -16.96 5.08
C ARG A 183 -14.53 -16.41 3.75
N THR A 184 -15.31 -15.57 3.07
CA THR A 184 -14.90 -14.95 1.80
C THR A 184 -13.62 -14.13 1.96
N ARG A 185 -13.50 -13.36 3.06
CA ARG A 185 -12.31 -12.56 3.35
C ARG A 185 -11.07 -13.42 3.66
N THR A 186 -11.23 -14.57 4.31
CA THR A 186 -10.11 -15.53 4.48
C THR A 186 -9.67 -16.15 3.15
N SER A 187 -10.60 -16.48 2.24
CA SER A 187 -10.25 -16.96 0.90
C SER A 187 -9.53 -15.89 0.08
N ALA A 188 -10.05 -14.66 0.04
CA ALA A 188 -9.43 -13.55 -0.68
C ALA A 188 -8.02 -13.22 -0.13
N ARG A 189 -7.80 -13.33 1.20
CA ARG A 189 -6.46 -13.19 1.78
C ARG A 189 -5.50 -14.27 1.26
N PHE A 190 -5.94 -15.53 1.21
CA PHE A 190 -5.13 -16.63 0.70
C PHE A 190 -4.81 -16.48 -0.80
N GLU A 191 -5.75 -15.96 -1.60
CA GLU A 191 -5.52 -15.64 -3.01
C GLU A 191 -4.45 -14.54 -3.18
N VAL A 192 -4.53 -13.45 -2.42
CA VAL A 192 -3.53 -12.36 -2.43
C VAL A 192 -2.16 -12.87 -1.98
N GLU A 193 -2.10 -13.68 -0.93
CA GLU A 193 -0.85 -14.27 -0.42
C GLU A 193 -0.21 -15.23 -1.46
N SER A 194 -1.03 -16.02 -2.14
CA SER A 194 -0.62 -16.88 -3.27
C SER A 194 -0.14 -16.08 -4.49
N MET A 195 -0.77 -14.95 -4.80
CA MET A 195 -0.31 -14.03 -5.85
C MET A 195 1.04 -13.40 -5.50
N LEU A 196 1.22 -12.90 -4.28
CA LEU A 196 2.48 -12.31 -3.82
C LEU A 196 3.62 -13.34 -3.85
N ALA A 197 3.37 -14.57 -3.39
CA ALA A 197 4.34 -15.67 -3.48
C ALA A 197 4.71 -16.02 -4.95
N ARG A 198 3.78 -15.85 -5.90
CA ARG A 198 4.05 -16.04 -7.33
C ARG A 198 4.90 -14.91 -7.91
N VAL A 199 4.63 -13.65 -7.51
CA VAL A 199 5.44 -12.49 -7.91
C VAL A 199 6.87 -12.61 -7.37
N GLY A 200 7.05 -13.07 -6.13
CA GLY A 200 8.39 -13.31 -5.55
C GLY A 200 9.24 -14.24 -6.42
N ARG A 201 8.72 -15.42 -6.77
CA ARG A 201 9.43 -16.37 -7.65
C ARG A 201 9.77 -15.80 -9.03
N LEU A 202 8.87 -15.02 -9.64
CA LEU A 202 9.14 -14.37 -10.94
C LEU A 202 10.24 -13.31 -10.85
N LEU A 203 10.42 -12.66 -9.70
CA LEU A 203 11.53 -11.73 -9.47
C LEU A 203 12.84 -12.50 -9.28
N GLU A 204 12.85 -13.57 -8.49
CA GLU A 204 14.00 -14.46 -8.31
C GLU A 204 14.48 -15.05 -9.64
N GLU A 205 13.56 -15.63 -10.44
CA GLU A 205 13.85 -16.14 -11.80
C GLU A 205 14.44 -15.07 -12.74
N HIS A 206 13.98 -13.82 -12.61
CA HIS A 206 14.47 -12.69 -13.41
C HIS A 206 15.86 -12.22 -12.96
N GLU A 207 16.15 -12.20 -11.65
CA GLU A 207 17.47 -11.89 -11.12
C GLU A 207 18.48 -12.97 -11.51
N GLU A 208 18.17 -14.26 -11.34
CA GLU A 208 19.03 -15.34 -11.83
C GLU A 208 19.28 -15.24 -13.35
N LYS A 209 18.27 -14.89 -14.14
CA LYS A 209 18.42 -14.72 -15.60
C LYS A 209 19.34 -13.54 -15.94
N LYS A 210 19.26 -12.45 -15.18
CA LYS A 210 20.13 -11.28 -15.33
C LYS A 210 21.57 -11.62 -14.96
N ASP A 211 21.78 -12.37 -13.87
CA ASP A 211 23.12 -12.77 -13.43
C ASP A 211 23.74 -13.80 -14.38
N ARG A 212 23.00 -14.81 -14.85
CA ARG A 212 23.44 -15.70 -15.95
C ARG A 212 23.83 -14.92 -17.21
N SER A 213 23.04 -13.93 -17.60
CA SER A 213 23.36 -13.06 -18.76
C SER A 213 24.64 -12.25 -18.53
N ARG A 214 24.83 -11.72 -17.31
CA ARG A 214 26.05 -11.00 -16.92
C ARG A 214 27.29 -11.91 -16.93
N GLU A 215 27.16 -13.12 -16.41
CA GLU A 215 28.21 -14.15 -16.39
C GLU A 215 28.67 -14.47 -17.82
N THR A 216 27.75 -14.83 -18.73
CA THR A 216 28.09 -15.09 -20.14
C THR A 216 28.78 -13.90 -20.85
N HIS A 217 28.42 -12.66 -20.49
CA HIS A 217 29.10 -11.47 -21.04
C HIS A 217 30.51 -11.28 -20.45
N LEU A 218 30.75 -11.68 -19.20
CA LEU A 218 32.09 -11.66 -18.61
C LEU A 218 32.96 -12.75 -19.22
N ASP A 219 32.42 -13.96 -19.43
CA ASP A 219 33.12 -15.07 -20.09
C ASP A 219 33.54 -14.71 -21.52
N GLN A 220 32.60 -14.16 -22.32
CA GLN A 220 32.92 -13.70 -23.67
C GLN A 220 34.01 -12.63 -23.66
N ARG A 221 33.92 -11.66 -22.75
CA ARG A 221 34.95 -10.60 -22.63
C ARG A 221 36.30 -11.16 -22.20
N GLN A 222 36.34 -12.22 -21.38
CA GLN A 222 37.59 -12.87 -20.99
C GLN A 222 38.19 -13.64 -22.18
N ALA A 223 37.39 -14.32 -22.99
CA ALA A 223 37.84 -14.95 -24.24
C ALA A 223 38.45 -13.90 -25.19
N ASP A 224 37.74 -12.79 -25.45
CA ASP A 224 38.22 -11.69 -26.30
C ASP A 224 39.56 -11.08 -25.81
N LEU A 225 39.81 -11.09 -24.49
CA LEU A 225 41.07 -10.63 -23.90
C LEU A 225 42.19 -11.64 -24.07
N ASN A 226 41.92 -12.94 -23.84
CA ASN A 226 42.89 -14.02 -24.03
C ASN A 226 43.36 -14.11 -25.49
N ASP A 227 42.45 -13.96 -26.46
CA ASP A 227 42.76 -13.95 -27.89
C ASP A 227 43.68 -12.77 -28.25
N ARG A 228 43.41 -11.58 -27.69
CA ARG A 228 44.27 -10.40 -27.87
C ARG A 228 45.65 -10.56 -27.24
N GLU A 229 45.73 -11.22 -26.09
CA GLU A 229 47.01 -11.53 -25.44
C GLU A 229 47.84 -12.47 -26.32
N ALA A 230 47.24 -13.54 -26.86
CA ALA A 230 47.90 -14.46 -27.80
C ALA A 230 48.39 -13.76 -29.09
N ASP A 231 47.61 -12.82 -29.63
CA ASP A 231 47.99 -11.99 -30.79
C ASP A 231 49.21 -11.10 -30.50
N LEU A 232 49.27 -10.50 -29.30
CA LEU A 232 50.42 -9.68 -28.87
C LEU A 232 51.67 -10.55 -28.67
N ASP A 233 51.50 -11.72 -28.05
CA ASP A 233 52.54 -12.73 -27.85
C ASP A 233 53.16 -13.20 -29.18
N ALA A 234 52.32 -13.39 -30.20
CA ALA A 234 52.76 -13.75 -31.55
C ALA A 234 53.56 -12.61 -32.21
N ARG A 235 53.10 -11.36 -32.07
CA ARG A 235 53.82 -10.17 -32.56
C ARG A 235 55.16 -9.97 -31.87
N GLU A 236 55.24 -10.18 -30.56
CA GLU A 236 56.50 -10.06 -29.83
C GLU A 236 57.51 -11.14 -30.29
N LYS A 237 57.06 -12.37 -30.53
CA LYS A 237 57.91 -13.45 -31.07
C LYS A 237 58.48 -13.12 -32.45
N GLU A 238 57.68 -12.52 -33.35
CA GLU A 238 58.17 -12.04 -34.65
C GLU A 238 59.10 -10.83 -34.53
N LEU A 239 58.84 -9.86 -33.63
CA LEU A 239 59.77 -8.76 -33.36
C LEU A 239 61.13 -9.28 -32.85
N ARG A 240 61.15 -10.16 -31.84
CA ARG A 240 62.37 -10.80 -31.33
C ARG A 240 63.09 -11.66 -32.36
N LYS A 241 62.42 -12.07 -33.45
CA LYS A 241 63.02 -12.77 -34.59
C LYS A 241 63.66 -11.78 -35.56
N LEU A 242 62.94 -10.72 -35.95
CA LEU A 242 63.46 -9.63 -36.78
C LEU A 242 64.67 -8.93 -36.14
N GLU A 243 64.67 -8.73 -34.82
CA GLU A 243 65.83 -8.21 -34.07
C GLU A 243 67.07 -9.11 -34.19
N ARG A 244 66.89 -10.43 -34.07
CA ARG A 244 67.98 -11.41 -34.25
C ARG A 244 68.48 -11.45 -35.69
N GLU A 245 67.59 -11.38 -36.67
CA GLU A 245 67.95 -11.29 -38.09
C GLU A 245 68.72 -9.99 -38.41
N LEU A 246 68.31 -8.86 -37.84
CA LEU A 246 69.00 -7.57 -37.99
C LEU A 246 70.39 -7.61 -37.33
N LEU A 247 70.51 -8.15 -36.12
CA LEU A 247 71.79 -8.33 -35.43
C LEU A 247 72.73 -9.25 -36.22
N ALA A 248 72.20 -10.33 -36.79
CA ALA A 248 72.94 -11.22 -37.68
C ALA A 248 73.42 -10.49 -38.94
N GLN A 249 72.58 -9.67 -39.60
CA GLN A 249 73.00 -8.86 -40.76
C GLN A 249 74.06 -7.81 -40.41
N GLN A 250 73.99 -7.19 -39.22
CA GLN A 250 75.00 -6.23 -38.78
C GLN A 250 76.36 -6.89 -38.53
N THR A 251 76.36 -8.07 -37.91
CA THR A 251 77.58 -8.85 -37.61
C THR A 251 78.12 -9.61 -38.82
N SER A 252 77.28 -9.98 -39.79
CA SER A 252 77.67 -10.67 -41.03
C SER A 252 78.10 -9.72 -42.15
N ARG A 253 77.98 -8.39 -41.98
CA ARG A 253 78.60 -7.44 -42.89
C ARG A 253 80.11 -7.60 -42.76
N PRO A 254 80.83 -8.11 -43.78
CA PRO A 254 82.28 -8.19 -43.69
C PRO A 254 82.79 -6.78 -43.46
N TYR A 255 83.78 -6.63 -42.59
CA TYR A 255 84.47 -5.38 -42.34
C TYR A 255 85.09 -4.92 -43.66
N ARG A 256 84.33 -4.13 -44.45
CA ARG A 256 84.84 -3.50 -45.67
C ARG A 256 85.92 -2.57 -45.19
N ALA A 257 87.18 -2.99 -45.39
CA ALA A 257 88.33 -2.19 -45.07
C ALA A 257 88.08 -0.77 -45.60
N LEU A 258 88.13 0.19 -44.67
CA LEU A 258 88.09 1.60 -45.02
C LEU A 258 89.25 1.83 -45.99
N CYS A 259 89.01 2.58 -47.07
CA CYS A 259 90.04 2.82 -48.07
C CYS A 259 91.31 3.35 -47.40
N SER A 260 92.43 2.64 -47.54
CA SER A 260 93.68 2.92 -46.83
C SER A 260 94.27 4.31 -47.13
N THR A 261 93.79 4.96 -48.18
CA THR A 261 94.21 6.28 -48.63
C THR A 261 93.40 7.43 -48.00
N CYS A 262 92.11 7.23 -47.70
CA CYS A 262 91.23 8.30 -47.20
C CYS A 262 90.54 8.00 -45.85
N GLY A 263 90.58 6.76 -45.37
CA GLY A 263 90.09 6.34 -44.04
C GLY A 263 88.58 6.45 -43.78
N LEU A 264 87.81 7.08 -44.67
CA LEU A 264 86.45 7.54 -44.40
C LEU A 264 85.34 6.71 -45.07
N HIS A 265 85.64 5.92 -46.10
CA HIS A 265 84.63 5.18 -46.85
C HIS A 265 84.95 3.69 -47.10
N PRO A 266 83.93 2.81 -47.11
CA PRO A 266 84.13 1.37 -47.30
C PRO A 266 84.43 1.03 -48.77
N CYS A 267 85.62 0.52 -49.05
CA CYS A 267 86.07 0.22 -50.42
C CYS A 267 85.09 -0.74 -51.13
N SER A 268 84.43 -0.27 -52.20
CA SER A 268 83.80 -1.15 -53.19
C SER A 268 84.83 -1.55 -54.25
N ARG A 269 84.68 -2.78 -54.76
CA ARG A 269 85.64 -3.47 -55.64
C ARG A 269 85.98 -2.71 -56.94
N ASP A 270 85.12 -1.77 -57.33
CA ASP A 270 85.18 -1.04 -58.60
C ASP A 270 85.44 0.48 -58.44
N HIS A 271 86.10 0.92 -57.36
CA HIS A 271 86.56 2.32 -57.22
C HIS A 271 88.08 2.43 -57.39
N SER A 272 88.54 3.18 -58.41
CA SER A 272 89.94 3.59 -58.51
C SER A 272 90.16 4.75 -57.56
N CYS A 273 91.08 4.60 -56.60
CA CYS A 273 91.43 5.65 -55.65
C CYS A 273 92.73 6.34 -56.08
N ASP A 274 92.72 6.94 -57.28
CA ASP A 274 93.85 7.69 -57.81
C ASP A 274 94.09 8.97 -56.97
N ALA A 275 95.10 8.90 -56.11
CA ALA A 275 95.49 9.99 -55.23
C ALA A 275 96.27 11.06 -56.01
N HIS A 276 95.56 12.02 -56.59
CA HIS A 276 96.17 13.28 -57.01
C HIS A 276 96.77 13.99 -55.79
N LYS A 277 98.01 14.47 -55.92
CA LYS A 277 98.77 15.11 -54.83
C LYS A 277 98.18 16.44 -54.35
N ASP A 278 97.27 17.02 -55.13
CA ASP A 278 96.71 18.36 -54.93
C ASP A 278 95.32 18.34 -54.28
N GLY A 279 95.23 17.78 -53.07
CA GLY A 279 94.23 18.12 -52.05
C GLY A 279 92.75 17.75 -52.27
N HIS A 280 92.31 17.32 -53.45
CA HIS A 280 90.89 17.10 -53.75
C HIS A 280 90.54 15.64 -54.09
N HIS A 281 89.85 14.96 -53.16
CA HIS A 281 89.37 13.58 -53.32
C HIS A 281 88.06 13.54 -54.13
N ASN A 282 88.13 13.12 -55.39
CA ASN A 282 87.01 13.12 -56.31
C ASN A 282 86.16 11.82 -56.22
N CYS A 283 85.51 11.61 -55.08
CA CYS A 283 84.59 10.47 -54.90
C CYS A 283 83.23 10.74 -55.56
N TYR A 284 82.72 9.77 -56.33
CA TYR A 284 81.43 9.84 -57.03
C TYR A 284 80.24 10.15 -56.09
N TRP A 285 80.30 9.73 -54.82
CA TRP A 285 79.29 10.08 -53.80
C TRP A 285 79.33 11.57 -53.43
N CYS A 286 80.51 12.11 -53.10
CA CYS A 286 80.68 13.53 -52.81
C CYS A 286 80.20 14.40 -53.99
N HIS A 287 80.48 13.97 -55.23
CA HIS A 287 80.08 14.70 -56.43
C HIS A 287 78.58 14.61 -56.76
N LYS A 288 77.86 13.63 -56.20
CA LYS A 288 76.41 13.45 -56.39
C LYS A 288 75.60 14.25 -55.37
N GLU A 289 76.01 14.25 -54.10
CA GLU A 289 75.41 15.13 -53.09
C GLU A 289 75.61 16.61 -53.41
N TRP A 290 76.79 17.02 -53.91
CA TRP A 290 77.03 18.41 -54.30
C TRP A 290 76.11 18.90 -55.43
N LYS A 291 75.69 18.00 -56.33
CA LYS A 291 74.69 18.30 -57.38
C LYS A 291 73.25 18.31 -56.88
N GLN A 292 72.91 17.59 -55.79
CA GLN A 292 71.55 17.54 -55.26
C GLN A 292 71.27 18.56 -54.15
N THR A 293 72.26 18.87 -53.30
CA THR A 293 72.09 19.83 -52.19
C THR A 293 72.22 21.29 -52.64
N GLY A 294 72.73 21.54 -53.85
CA GLY A 294 72.53 22.77 -54.62
C GLY A 294 72.72 24.05 -53.79
N PHE A 295 73.87 24.19 -53.13
CA PHE A 295 74.14 25.20 -52.10
C PHE A 295 74.20 26.63 -52.66
N LYS A 296 73.04 27.16 -53.07
CA LYS A 296 72.81 28.59 -53.30
C LYS A 296 72.65 29.26 -51.95
N SER A 297 73.72 29.88 -51.47
CA SER A 297 73.70 30.84 -50.36
C SER A 297 72.74 31.99 -50.70
N GLY A 298 71.51 31.91 -50.20
CA GLY A 298 70.44 32.86 -50.48
C GLY A 298 69.34 32.77 -49.43
N GLY A 299 69.53 33.47 -48.31
CA GLY A 299 68.64 33.36 -47.17
C GLY A 299 67.28 34.04 -47.38
N LYS A 300 66.27 33.56 -46.64
CA LYS A 300 65.20 34.40 -46.08
C LYS A 300 64.48 33.68 -44.95
N ALA A 301 64.39 34.33 -43.79
CA ALA A 301 63.64 33.83 -42.66
C ALA A 301 62.14 33.92 -42.91
N ARG A 302 61.43 32.82 -42.64
CA ARG A 302 60.02 32.72 -42.25
C ARG A 302 59.97 31.57 -41.26
N GLY A 303 59.26 31.62 -40.14
CA GLY A 303 58.21 32.56 -39.74
C GLY A 303 57.17 31.72 -39.02
N ALA A 304 57.21 31.72 -37.68
CA ALA A 304 56.41 30.79 -36.88
C ALA A 304 54.92 31.07 -37.03
N ALA A 305 54.15 30.05 -37.41
CA ALA A 305 52.69 30.07 -37.38
C ALA A 305 52.22 29.04 -36.35
N ALA A 306 51.63 29.53 -35.26
CA ALA A 306 50.98 28.69 -34.26
C ALA A 306 49.48 28.60 -34.60
N GLU A 307 49.00 27.43 -35.01
CA GLU A 307 47.57 27.18 -35.15
C GLU A 307 46.97 26.60 -33.87
N ARG A 308 45.94 27.28 -33.36
CA ARG A 308 45.02 26.76 -32.35
C ARG A 308 43.84 26.09 -33.06
N GLY A 309 43.49 24.87 -32.70
CA GLY A 309 42.27 24.23 -33.20
C GLY A 309 41.93 22.95 -32.45
N GLY A 310 40.81 22.94 -31.73
CA GLY A 310 40.38 21.78 -30.93
C GLY A 310 39.21 22.11 -30.02
N LYS A 311 38.03 22.40 -30.60
CA LYS A 311 36.78 22.52 -29.83
C LYS A 311 36.32 21.15 -29.35
N ALA A 312 35.82 21.09 -28.12
CA ALA A 312 35.01 19.98 -27.65
C ALA A 312 33.58 20.03 -28.23
N SER A 313 32.97 18.86 -28.35
CA SER A 313 31.53 18.61 -28.41
C SER A 313 31.22 17.47 -27.46
#